data_AF-A0A947UM60-F1
#
_entry.id   AF-A0A947UM60-F1
#
_cell.length_a   1.000
_cell.length_b   1.000
_cell.length_c   1.000
_cell.angle_alpha   90.00
_cell.angle_beta   90.00
_cell.angle_gamma   90.00
#
_symmetry.space_group_name_H-M   'P 1'
#
loop_
_entity.id
_entity.type
_entity.pdbx_description
1 polymer ?
#
loop_
_entity_poly.entity_id
_entity_poly.type
_entity_poly.pdbx_seq_one_letter_code
_entity_poly.pdbx_strand_id
1 'polypeptide(L)' 'MTEITFTHNGIDIRAEYEIFGDTLVVYLPDGTTRETSLRGLAPDSAAITHLRAFAHSLSKRSDK' A
#
# COMPACT_ATOMS: atom_id res chain seq x y z
N MET A 1 7.08 -10.44 6.47
CA MET A 1 6.78 -9.62 5.27
C MET A 1 6.00 -10.42 4.24
N THR A 2 4.86 -9.89 3.79
CA THR A 2 4.03 -10.42 2.70
C THR A 2 4.02 -9.42 1.55
N GLU A 3 4.24 -9.89 0.32
CA GLU A 3 4.19 -9.04 -0.88
C GLU A 3 2.75 -8.86 -1.37
N ILE A 4 2.43 -7.65 -1.84
CA ILE A 4 1.18 -7.34 -2.51
C ILE A 4 1.41 -6.52 -3.77
N THR A 5 0.63 -6.81 -4.81
CA THR A 5 0.69 -6.10 -6.09
C THR A 5 -0.66 -5.46 -6.39
N PHE A 6 -0.64 -4.21 -6.83
CA PHE A 6 -1.80 -3.48 -7.32
C PHE A 6 -1.50 -2.85 -8.67
N THR A 7 -2.29 -3.19 -9.69
CA THR A 7 -2.15 -2.62 -11.03
C THR A 7 -3.00 -1.36 -11.17
N HIS A 8 -2.38 -0.23 -11.48
CA HIS A 8 -3.04 1.05 -11.74
C HIS A 8 -2.61 1.62 -13.09
N ASN A 9 -3.55 1.86 -14.00
CA ASN A 9 -3.27 2.37 -15.37
C ASN A 9 -2.20 1.54 -16.12
N GLY A 10 -2.21 0.21 -15.94
CA GLY A 10 -1.23 -0.69 -16.55
C GLY A 10 0.15 -0.70 -15.88
N ILE A 11 0.34 0.05 -14.78
CA ILE A 11 1.56 0.04 -13.98
C ILE A 11 1.33 -0.85 -12.76
N ASP A 12 2.15 -1.89 -12.62
CA ASP A 12 2.17 -2.74 -11.43
C ASP A 12 2.96 -2.07 -10.31
N ILE A 13 2.25 -1.76 -9.23
CA ILE A 13 2.84 -1.22 -8.01
C ILE A 13 2.94 -2.37 -7.02
N ARG A 14 4.17 -2.65 -6.56
CA ARG A 14 4.46 -3.71 -5.61
C ARG A 14 4.90 -3.10 -4.29
N ALA A 15 4.44 -3.68 -3.19
CA ALA A 15 4.85 -3.28 -1.85
C ALA A 15 4.81 -4.49 -0.94
N GLU A 16 5.47 -4.36 0.21
CA GLU A 16 5.46 -5.37 1.25
C GLU A 16 4.65 -4.86 2.43
N TYR A 17 4.05 -5.76 3.20
CA TYR A 17 3.43 -5.41 4.46
C TYR A 17 3.72 -6.43 5.56
N GLU A 18 3.60 -5.97 6.80
CA GLU A 18 3.72 -6.77 8.01
C GLU A 18 2.60 -6.44 8.99
N ILE A 19 2.27 -7.42 9.83
CA ILE A 19 1.22 -7.28 10.85
C ILE A 19 1.87 -7.40 12.22
N PHE A 20 1.73 -6.36 13.02
CA PHE A 20 2.17 -6.29 14.41
C PHE A 20 0.93 -6.21 15.31
N GLY A 21 0.45 -7.36 15.78
CA GLY A 21 -0.79 -7.43 16.55
C GLY A 21 -2.01 -7.07 15.69
N ASP A 22 -2.68 -5.97 16.00
CA ASP A 22 -3.79 -5.42 15.20
C ASP A 22 -3.33 -4.35 14.19
N THR A 23 -2.04 -4.03 14.14
CA THR A 23 -1.52 -2.98 13.24
C THR A 23 -0.91 -3.58 11.99
N LEU A 24 -1.41 -3.17 10.83
CA LEU A 24 -0.80 -3.38 9.53
C LEU A 24 0.20 -2.26 9.23
N VAL A 25 1.40 -2.62 8.81
CA VAL A 25 2.45 -1.71 8.34
C VAL A 25 2.77 -2.06 6.89
N VAL A 26 2.60 -1.11 5.97
CA VAL A 26 2.88 -1.25 4.54
C VAL A 26 4.11 -0.44 4.17
N TYR A 27 5.07 -1.05 3.48
CA TYR A 27 6.30 -0.46 2.99
C TYR A 27 6.12 -0.08 1.51
N LEU A 28 5.97 1.22 1.25
CA LEU A 28 5.69 1.74 -0.09
C LEU A 28 6.96 1.84 -0.94
N PRO A 29 6.85 1.86 -2.28
CA PRO A 29 7.99 1.95 -3.19
C PRO A 29 8.84 3.21 -3.07
N ASP A 30 8.29 4.29 -2.51
CA ASP A 30 9.03 5.53 -2.27
C ASP A 30 9.87 5.50 -0.98
N GLY A 31 9.93 4.34 -0.31
CA GLY A 31 10.63 4.14 0.96
C GLY A 31 9.86 4.62 2.18
N THR A 32 8.65 5.15 2.00
CA THR A 32 7.79 5.54 3.13
C THR A 32 6.99 4.35 3.65
N THR A 33 6.51 4.45 4.89
CA THR A 33 5.63 3.45 5.49
C THR A 33 4.23 4.03 5.74
N ARG A 34 3.23 3.15 5.72
CA ARG A 34 1.84 3.47 6.07
C ARG A 34 1.35 2.48 7.11
N GLU A 35 0.73 2.99 8.16
CA GLU A 35 0.21 2.16 9.25
C GLU A 35 -1.31 2.26 9.31
N THR A 36 -1.97 1.14 9.59
CA THR A 36 -3.41 1.13 9.88
C THR A 36 -3.77 0.03 10.86
N SER A 37 -4.67 0.32 11.80
CA SER A 37 -5.24 -0.71 12.68
C SER A 37 -6.29 -1.50 11.90
N LEU A 38 -6.15 -2.82 11.87
CA LEU A 38 -7.02 -3.73 11.13
C LEU A 38 -8.43 -3.72 11.70
N ARG A 39 -8.60 -3.81 13.03
CA ARG A 39 -9.94 -3.81 13.67
C ARG A 39 -10.93 -4.77 13.00
N GLY A 40 -10.44 -5.95 12.58
CA GLY A 40 -11.21 -6.96 11.85
C GLY A 40 -11.21 -6.84 10.32
N LEU A 41 -10.51 -5.86 9.74
CA LEU A 41 -10.27 -5.78 8.30
C LEU A 41 -9.28 -6.84 7.82
N ALA A 42 -9.46 -7.30 6.58
CA ALA A 42 -8.49 -8.18 5.93
C ALA A 42 -7.19 -7.39 5.63
N PRO A 43 -6.00 -7.92 6.02
CA PRO A 43 -4.72 -7.26 5.80
C PRO A 43 -4.46 -6.87 4.35
N ASP A 44 -4.73 -7.77 3.40
CA ASP A 44 -4.55 -7.51 1.97
C ASP A 44 -5.42 -6.34 1.47
N SER A 45 -6.68 -6.28 1.91
CA SER A 45 -7.60 -5.21 1.51
C SER A 45 -7.18 -3.85 2.08
N ALA A 46 -6.69 -3.83 3.33
CA ALA A 46 -6.14 -2.64 3.95
C ALA A 46 -4.84 -2.21 3.25
N ALA A 47 -3.95 -3.15 2.90
CA ALA A 47 -2.73 -2.88 2.16
C ALA A 47 -3.01 -2.32 0.76
N ILE A 48 -3.92 -2.93 -0.02
CA ILE A 48 -4.33 -2.43 -1.35
C ILE A 48 -4.83 -0.98 -1.28
N THR A 49 -5.54 -0.61 -0.21
CA THR A 49 -6.02 0.76 -0.03
C THR A 49 -4.86 1.75 0.03
N HIS A 50 -3.75 1.39 0.70
CA HIS A 50 -2.53 2.17 0.72
C HIS A 50 -1.83 2.22 -0.65
N LEU A 51 -1.73 1.10 -1.36
CA LEU A 51 -1.15 1.07 -2.72
C LEU A 51 -1.97 1.92 -3.70
N ARG A 52 -3.30 1.90 -3.60
CA ARG A 52 -4.19 2.74 -4.42
C ARG A 52 -3.95 4.22 -4.16
N ALA A 53 -3.87 4.62 -2.89
CA ALA A 53 -3.56 6.01 -2.53
C ALA A 53 -2.18 6.45 -3.05
N PHE A 54 -1.18 5.56 -2.96
CA PHE A 54 0.14 5.79 -3.53
C PHE A 54 0.09 5.94 -5.06
N ALA A 55 -0.61 5.05 -5.76
CA ALA A 55 -0.80 5.11 -7.21
C ALA A 55 -1.42 6.45 -7.66
N HIS A 56 -2.45 6.91 -6.96
CA HIS A 56 -3.04 8.22 -7.23
C HIS A 56 -2.05 9.36 -7.00
N SER A 57 -1.18 9.27 -6.00
CA SER A 57 -0.15 10.27 -5.75
C SER A 57 0.93 10.33 -6.84
N LEU A 58 1.24 9.20 -7.48
CA LEU A 58 2.17 9.15 -8.62
C LEU A 58 1.60 9.92 -9.81
N SER A 59 0.30 9.76 -10.11
CA SER A 59 -0.36 10.50 -11.21
C SER A 59 -0.26 12.01 -11.04
N LYS A 60 -0.32 12.51 -9.80
CA LYS A 60 -0.21 13.94 -9.49
C LYS A 60 1.22 14.48 -9.55
N ARG A 61 2.23 13.63 -9.39
CA ARG A 61 3.65 14.04 -9.46
C ARG A 61 4.19 14.09 -10.88
N SER A 62 3.59 13.34 -11.82
CA SER A 62 4.04 13.29 -13.21
C SER A 62 3.57 14.47 -14.07
N ASP A 63 2.71 15.34 -13.54
CA ASP A 63 2.12 16.50 -14.23
C ASP A 63 2.82 17.83 -13.89
N LYS A 64 4.01 17.79 -13.28
CA LYS A 64 4.77 18.99 -12.88
C LYS A 64 6.20 18.95 -13.41
#